data_AF-A0AA47NAU6-F1
#
_entry.id   AF-A0AA47NAU6-F1
#
_cell.length_a   1.000
_cell.length_b   1.000
_cell.length_c   1.000
_cell.angle_alpha   90.00
_cell.angle_beta   90.00
_cell.angle_gamma   90.00
#
_symmetry.space_group_name_H-M   'P 1'
#
loop_
_entity.id
_entity.type
_entity.pdbx_description
1 polymer ?
#
loop_
_entity_poly.entity_id
_entity_poly.type
_entity_poly.pdbx_seq_one_letter_code
_entity_poly.pdbx_strand_id
1 'polypeptide(L)'
;MPSSFLRHTYGKPVRGEMAVTFLLGDRVEVMTPVEMFDGSANFELDLSDYPESRFLDGSSTGSRDDHGTVRVLVNVTESLTGVMYSSSAVVYVERSRYKISFESIPYLLRPSLNFTAKLKISTYNGQPLTLEDQTKMVSVSVMQHIAQRWEEGDYRPDYEIMQDFERELDYFGNATEPTEMQFPIPADGVIPLHIKTFENTQSLDIEASIEDSFEMLTLHSNYRSPSQSYLQIQRPTTPAQVGLPLLLSIESNFEALQFFYTVRNPPTHSTSSLIRVFDSQLKGSGFEPQCPQPSLSTYLFLYDVDLDLDKSIC
;
A
#
# COMPACT_ATOMS: atom_id res chain seq x y z
N MET A 1 24.68 -18.54 7.82
CA MET A 1 26.14 -18.39 7.65
C MET A 1 26.43 -18.31 6.16
N PRO A 2 26.73 -17.12 5.62
CA PRO A 2 27.21 -16.99 4.25
C PRO A 2 28.55 -17.74 4.12
N SER A 3 28.76 -18.43 3.00
CA SER A 3 30.00 -19.17 2.70
C SER A 3 30.50 -18.79 1.32
N SER A 4 31.82 -18.66 1.18
CA SER A 4 32.46 -18.45 -0.12
C SER A 4 33.10 -19.76 -0.57
N PHE A 5 32.99 -20.06 -1.86
CA PHE A 5 33.48 -21.31 -2.43
C PHE A 5 34.28 -21.05 -3.70
N LEU A 6 35.54 -21.48 -3.71
CA LEU A 6 36.48 -21.29 -4.81
C LEU A 6 37.01 -22.63 -5.31
N ARG A 7 36.70 -22.90 -6.57
CA ARG A 7 37.22 -24.05 -7.32
C ARG A 7 37.95 -23.57 -8.55
N HIS A 8 39.02 -24.27 -8.88
CA HIS A 8 39.58 -24.18 -10.22
C HIS A 8 38.56 -24.66 -11.26
N THR A 9 38.69 -24.20 -12.51
CA THR A 9 37.84 -24.61 -13.64
C THR A 9 37.83 -26.13 -13.90
N TYR A 10 38.81 -26.86 -13.38
CA TYR A 10 38.91 -28.33 -13.41
C TYR A 10 38.46 -29.03 -12.10
N GLY A 11 37.77 -28.30 -11.21
CA GLY A 11 37.04 -28.87 -10.08
C GLY A 11 37.82 -29.09 -8.77
N LYS A 12 39.12 -28.80 -8.73
CA LYS A 12 39.90 -28.89 -7.48
C LYS A 12 39.70 -27.67 -6.58
N PRO A 13 39.63 -27.85 -5.25
CA PRO A 13 39.54 -26.76 -4.28
C PRO A 13 40.83 -25.94 -4.25
N VAL A 14 40.68 -24.61 -4.18
CA VAL A 14 41.82 -23.69 -4.09
C VAL A 14 42.32 -23.65 -2.63
N ARG A 15 43.64 -23.73 -2.43
CA ARG A 15 44.27 -23.41 -1.15
C ARG A 15 44.89 -22.02 -1.24
N GLY A 16 44.68 -21.19 -0.22
CA GLY A 16 45.11 -19.80 -0.26
C GLY A 16 44.62 -19.02 0.95
N GLU A 17 44.94 -17.73 0.95
CA GLU A 17 44.45 -16.77 1.93
C GLU A 17 43.31 -15.96 1.32
N MET A 18 42.24 -15.77 2.08
CA MET A 18 41.10 -14.96 1.70
C MET A 18 41.04 -13.70 2.55
N ALA A 19 41.05 -12.53 1.91
CA ALA A 19 40.75 -11.25 2.54
C ALA A 19 39.35 -10.78 2.12
N VAL A 20 38.52 -10.41 3.09
CA VAL A 20 37.16 -9.91 2.86
C VAL A 20 37.11 -8.44 3.27
N THR A 21 36.51 -7.62 2.41
CA THR A 21 36.28 -6.20 2.64
C THR A 21 34.79 -5.91 2.48
N PHE A 22 34.19 -5.30 3.50
CA PHE A 22 32.81 -4.85 3.47
C PHE A 22 32.77 -3.34 3.23
N LEU A 23 31.94 -2.91 2.28
CA LEU A 23 31.64 -1.51 2.01
C LEU A 23 30.20 -1.24 2.48
N LEU A 24 30.07 -0.42 3.51
CA LEU A 24 28.80 -0.02 4.13
C LEU A 24 28.66 1.50 4.01
N GLY A 25 28.02 1.96 2.93
CA GLY A 25 28.00 3.39 2.59
C GLY A 25 29.43 3.96 2.47
N ASP A 26 29.75 4.97 3.29
CA ASP A 26 31.06 5.62 3.35
C ASP A 26 32.13 4.86 4.17
N ARG A 27 31.76 3.75 4.82
CA ARG A 27 32.68 2.96 5.65
C ARG A 27 33.20 1.74 4.93
N VAL A 28 34.49 1.47 5.16
CA VAL A 28 35.19 0.28 4.69
C VAL A 28 35.67 -0.49 5.91
N GLU A 29 35.19 -1.72 6.05
CA GLU A 29 35.67 -2.66 7.06
C GLU A 29 36.45 -3.78 6.37
N VAL A 30 37.68 -4.00 6.81
CA VAL A 30 38.57 -5.02 6.25
C VAL A 30 38.79 -6.09 7.31
N MET A 31 38.35 -7.31 7.04
CA MET A 31 38.65 -8.45 7.90
C MET A 31 40.11 -8.87 7.74
N THR A 32 40.68 -9.41 8.81
CA THR A 32 41.97 -10.10 8.77
C THR A 32 41.91 -11.27 7.78
N PRO A 33 42.95 -11.48 6.95
CA PRO A 33 42.99 -12.61 6.03
C PRO A 33 42.79 -13.94 6.77
N VAL A 34 41.95 -14.81 6.20
CA VAL A 34 41.65 -16.14 6.73
C VAL A 34 42.18 -17.20 5.77
N GLU A 35 42.84 -18.23 6.30
CA GLU A 35 43.24 -19.38 5.49
C GLU A 35 42.03 -20.17 5.00
N MET A 36 42.02 -20.52 3.71
CA MET A 36 40.96 -21.30 3.11
C MET A 36 41.16 -22.79 3.40
N PHE A 37 40.12 -23.44 3.92
CA PHE A 37 40.08 -24.89 4.11
C PHE A 37 39.19 -25.54 3.04
N ASP A 38 39.79 -26.43 2.26
CA ASP A 38 39.12 -27.16 1.16
C ASP A 38 38.40 -26.25 0.14
N GLY A 39 39.00 -25.10 -0.20
CA GLY A 39 38.41 -24.15 -1.14
C GLY A 39 37.28 -23.31 -0.56
N SER A 40 37.05 -23.39 0.75
CA SER A 40 36.01 -22.62 1.45
C SER A 40 36.57 -21.89 2.66
N ALA A 41 35.97 -20.74 2.96
CA ALA A 41 36.22 -20.02 4.21
C ALA A 41 34.93 -19.31 4.64
N ASN A 42 34.71 -19.33 5.96
CA ASN A 42 33.58 -18.67 6.59
C ASN A 42 34.03 -17.32 7.14
N PHE A 43 33.14 -16.35 7.05
CA PHE A 43 33.32 -15.02 7.61
C PHE A 43 32.00 -14.56 8.20
N GLU A 44 32.09 -13.68 9.18
CA GLU A 44 30.95 -13.12 9.88
C GLU A 44 31.17 -11.62 10.02
N LEU A 45 30.11 -10.86 9.75
CA LEU A 45 30.07 -9.42 9.93
C LEU A 45 29.02 -9.16 11.00
N ASP A 46 29.44 -8.63 12.14
CA ASP A 46 28.53 -8.21 13.21
C ASP A 46 28.01 -6.82 12.89
N LEU A 47 26.69 -6.71 12.69
CA LEU A 47 26.04 -5.43 12.40
C LEU A 47 25.54 -4.72 13.67
N SER A 48 25.78 -5.26 14.87
CA SER A 48 25.26 -4.72 16.13
C SER A 48 25.80 -3.32 16.47
N ASP A 49 27.04 -3.03 16.07
CA ASP A 49 27.68 -1.72 16.27
C ASP A 49 27.31 -0.70 15.16
N TYR A 50 26.45 -1.08 14.22
CA TYR A 50 26.11 -0.27 13.06
C TYR A 50 24.74 0.40 13.26
N PRO A 51 24.69 1.72 13.50
CA PRO A 51 23.42 2.41 13.62
C PRO A 51 22.68 2.36 12.27
N GLU A 52 21.42 1.93 12.32
CA GLU A 52 20.51 1.76 11.17
C GLU A 52 20.40 3.01 10.26
N SER A 53 20.67 4.18 10.82
CA SER A 53 20.68 5.47 10.12
C SER A 53 21.79 5.61 9.08
N ARG A 54 22.83 4.76 9.10
CA ARG A 54 24.00 4.87 8.22
C ARG A 54 23.98 3.96 6.99
N PHE A 55 22.99 3.09 6.89
CA PHE A 55 22.71 2.38 5.65
C PHE A 55 22.05 3.29 4.59
N LEU A 56 21.68 4.51 5.00
CA LEU A 56 21.01 5.52 4.20
C LEU A 56 22.03 6.50 3.62
N ASP A 57 22.45 6.25 2.39
CA ASP A 57 22.95 7.33 1.54
C ASP A 57 21.89 7.64 0.46
N GLY A 58 21.26 8.81 0.59
CA GLY A 58 20.64 9.55 -0.51
C GLY A 58 19.31 9.06 -1.08
N SER A 59 18.18 9.44 -0.47
CA SER A 59 17.00 9.89 -1.22
C SER A 59 16.00 10.61 -0.30
N SER A 60 16.15 11.92 -0.22
CA SER A 60 15.14 12.87 0.28
C SER A 60 13.97 13.05 -0.70
N THR A 61 13.54 11.98 -1.36
CA THR A 61 12.40 11.96 -2.28
C THR A 61 11.58 10.71 -2.10
N GLY A 62 10.80 10.63 -1.01
CA GLY A 62 9.53 9.89 -0.91
C GLY A 62 9.46 8.38 -1.27
N SER A 63 10.57 7.74 -1.65
CA SER A 63 10.60 6.31 -1.97
C SER A 63 10.86 5.52 -0.69
N ARG A 64 9.80 4.91 -0.19
CA ARG A 64 9.73 3.99 0.97
C ARG A 64 10.59 2.71 0.84
N ASP A 65 11.38 2.56 -0.21
CA ASP A 65 12.28 1.41 -0.42
C ASP A 65 13.65 1.70 0.22
N ASP A 66 13.64 1.86 1.54
CA ASP A 66 14.79 2.26 2.35
C ASP A 66 15.61 1.02 2.76
N HIS A 67 16.10 0.28 1.76
CA HIS A 67 16.93 -0.90 1.97
C HIS A 67 18.39 -0.48 2.12
N GLY A 68 19.03 -0.92 3.21
CA GLY A 68 20.47 -0.78 3.34
C GLY A 68 21.21 -1.63 2.33
N THR A 69 22.39 -1.20 1.88
CA THR A 69 23.24 -2.02 1.02
C THR A 69 24.62 -2.24 1.62
N VAL A 70 25.07 -3.49 1.61
CA VAL A 70 26.41 -3.90 1.99
C VAL A 70 27.06 -4.54 0.77
N ARG A 71 28.15 -3.94 0.28
CA ARG A 71 28.94 -4.57 -0.78
C ARG A 71 30.06 -5.38 -0.15
N VAL A 72 30.13 -6.66 -0.50
CA VAL A 72 31.16 -7.58 -0.04
C VAL A 72 32.16 -7.75 -1.18
N LEU A 73 33.41 -7.39 -0.95
CA LEU A 73 34.53 -7.64 -1.84
C LEU A 73 35.40 -8.74 -1.23
N VAL A 74 35.68 -9.78 -2.01
CA VAL A 74 36.49 -10.92 -1.60
C VAL A 74 37.71 -11.00 -2.50
N ASN A 75 38.89 -10.97 -1.90
CA ASN A 75 40.17 -11.16 -2.57
C ASN A 75 40.80 -12.46 -2.06
N VAL A 76 41.18 -13.35 -2.97
CA VAL A 76 41.82 -14.63 -2.64
C VAL A 76 43.16 -14.73 -3.30
N THR A 77 44.19 -14.99 -2.51
CA THR A 77 45.56 -15.23 -2.96
C THR A 77 45.85 -16.72 -2.89
N GLU A 78 46.05 -17.35 -4.04
CA GLU A 78 46.37 -18.78 -4.13
C GLU A 78 47.79 -19.06 -3.63
N SER A 79 47.95 -20.05 -2.74
CA SER A 79 49.24 -20.32 -2.09
C SER A 79 50.29 -20.96 -3.01
N LEU A 80 49.88 -21.67 -4.06
CA LEU A 80 50.79 -22.35 -4.98
C LEU A 80 51.35 -21.42 -6.07
N THR A 81 50.51 -20.51 -6.58
CA THR A 81 50.84 -19.63 -7.73
C THR A 81 51.13 -18.20 -7.30
N GLY A 82 50.68 -17.78 -6.11
CA GLY A 82 50.71 -16.40 -5.65
C GLY A 82 49.74 -15.48 -6.39
N VAL A 83 48.88 -16.02 -7.26
CA VAL A 83 47.91 -15.24 -8.03
C VAL A 83 46.75 -14.82 -7.14
N MET A 84 46.36 -13.55 -7.26
CA MET A 84 45.22 -13.00 -6.55
C MET A 84 44.00 -12.90 -7.49
N TYR A 85 42.85 -13.37 -7.00
CA TYR A 85 41.55 -13.26 -7.66
C TYR A 85 40.61 -12.43 -6.81
N SER A 86 39.80 -11.57 -7.43
CA SER A 86 38.81 -10.75 -6.73
C SER A 86 37.39 -11.02 -7.24
N SER A 87 36.41 -10.93 -6.34
CA SER A 87 34.98 -11.05 -6.64
C SER A 87 34.17 -10.15 -5.71
N SER A 88 33.00 -9.69 -6.15
CA SER A 88 32.13 -8.83 -5.34
C SER A 88 30.67 -9.24 -5.40
N ALA A 89 29.96 -9.07 -4.29
CA ALA A 89 28.52 -9.27 -4.19
C ALA A 89 27.86 -8.11 -3.44
N VAL A 90 26.58 -7.86 -3.70
CA VAL A 90 25.77 -6.86 -2.97
C VAL A 90 24.74 -7.61 -2.14
N VAL A 91 24.62 -7.23 -0.87
CA VAL A 91 23.65 -7.75 0.08
C VAL A 91 22.74 -6.60 0.50
N TYR A 92 21.42 -6.83 0.42
CA TYR A 92 20.41 -5.88 0.88
C TYR A 92 20.08 -6.17 2.34
N VAL A 93 20.03 -5.11 3.14
CA VAL A 93 19.69 -5.14 4.56
C VAL A 93 18.31 -4.53 4.71
N GLU A 94 17.39 -5.38 5.14
CA GLU A 94 16.00 -5.00 5.37
C GLU A 94 15.81 -4.55 6.81
N ARG A 95 15.04 -3.48 7.00
CA ARG A 95 14.75 -2.91 8.31
C ARG A 95 13.69 -3.67 9.07
N SER A 96 12.73 -4.18 8.32
CA SER A 96 11.55 -4.80 8.90
C SER A 96 11.32 -6.15 8.24
N ARG A 97 10.91 -7.13 9.04
CA ARG A 97 10.62 -8.48 8.53
C ARG A 97 9.43 -8.50 7.58
N TYR A 98 8.46 -7.60 7.78
CA TYR A 98 7.23 -7.55 7.01
C TYR A 98 7.14 -6.29 6.16
N LYS A 99 6.53 -6.44 4.99
CA LYS A 99 6.08 -5.35 4.13
C LYS A 99 4.58 -5.23 4.25
N ILE A 100 4.12 -4.05 4.67
CA ILE A 100 2.71 -3.68 4.79
C ILE A 100 2.35 -2.74 3.64
N SER A 101 1.20 -2.95 3.02
CA SER A 101 0.69 -2.05 1.97
C SER A 101 -0.82 -2.03 1.93
N PHE A 102 -1.40 -0.92 1.50
CA PHE A 102 -2.83 -0.78 1.30
C PHE A 102 -3.18 -0.97 -0.18
N GLU A 103 -4.08 -1.89 -0.46
CA GLU A 103 -4.55 -2.23 -1.80
C GLU A 103 -6.04 -1.94 -1.94
N SER A 104 -6.50 -1.89 -3.19
CA SER A 104 -7.92 -1.70 -3.51
C SER A 104 -8.54 -0.43 -2.88
N ILE A 105 -7.72 0.59 -2.66
CA ILE A 105 -8.15 1.87 -2.08
C ILE A 105 -9.15 2.55 -3.06
N PRO A 106 -10.30 3.06 -2.58
CA PRO A 106 -11.20 3.86 -3.39
C PRO A 106 -10.58 5.23 -3.67
N TYR A 107 -10.81 5.75 -4.89
CA TYR A 107 -10.24 7.03 -5.32
C TYR A 107 -10.75 8.23 -4.51
N LEU A 108 -11.96 8.14 -3.96
CA LEU A 108 -12.60 9.22 -3.19
C LEU A 108 -13.11 8.69 -1.86
N LEU A 109 -12.78 9.39 -0.79
CA LEU A 109 -13.43 9.24 0.51
C LEU A 109 -14.84 9.82 0.42
N ARG A 110 -15.85 9.00 0.70
CA ARG A 110 -17.26 9.42 0.71
C ARG A 110 -17.76 9.38 2.15
N PRO A 111 -17.97 10.54 2.78
CA PRO A 111 -18.49 10.61 4.15
C PRO A 111 -19.81 9.84 4.27
N SER A 112 -20.10 9.31 5.46
CA SER A 112 -21.27 8.47 5.80
C SER A 112 -21.42 7.13 5.04
N LEU A 113 -20.49 6.78 4.16
CA LEU A 113 -20.43 5.46 3.53
C LEU A 113 -19.32 4.60 4.16
N ASN A 114 -19.41 3.28 3.98
CA ASN A 114 -18.35 2.39 4.44
C ASN A 114 -17.11 2.55 3.56
N PHE A 115 -16.02 2.95 4.18
CA PHE A 115 -14.71 2.87 3.55
C PHE A 115 -14.26 1.41 3.53
N THR A 116 -13.85 0.95 2.34
CA THR A 116 -13.38 -0.42 2.14
C THR A 116 -12.03 -0.41 1.47
N ALA A 117 -11.08 -1.15 2.02
CA ALA A 117 -9.75 -1.35 1.47
C ALA A 117 -9.23 -2.74 1.85
N LYS A 118 -8.10 -3.14 1.28
CA LYS A 118 -7.40 -4.36 1.66
C LYS A 118 -6.05 -3.99 2.24
N LEU A 119 -5.73 -4.53 3.40
CA LEU A 119 -4.40 -4.47 3.97
C LEU A 119 -3.64 -5.72 3.53
N LYS A 120 -2.52 -5.53 2.84
CA LYS A 120 -1.66 -6.60 2.36
C LYS A 120 -0.39 -6.66 3.18
N ILE A 121 -0.11 -7.84 3.72
CA ILE A 121 1.09 -8.15 4.49
C ILE A 121 1.85 -9.25 3.75
N SER A 122 3.16 -9.06 3.65
CA SER A 122 4.07 -10.04 3.05
C SER A 122 5.40 -10.02 3.80
N THR A 123 6.24 -11.03 3.63
CA THR A 123 7.62 -10.94 4.10
C THR A 123 8.39 -9.95 3.23
N TYR A 124 9.48 -9.39 3.75
CA TYR A 124 10.36 -8.45 3.04
C TYR A 124 10.76 -8.92 1.63
N ASN A 125 10.91 -10.23 1.43
CA ASN A 125 11.33 -10.86 0.18
C ASN A 125 10.17 -11.48 -0.62
N GLY A 126 8.92 -11.19 -0.26
CA GLY A 126 7.72 -11.70 -0.96
C GLY A 126 7.50 -13.21 -0.84
N GLN A 127 8.16 -13.87 0.11
CA GLN A 127 7.91 -15.27 0.42
C GLN A 127 6.56 -15.44 1.14
N PRO A 128 5.94 -16.63 1.07
CA PRO A 128 4.71 -16.90 1.80
C PRO A 128 4.88 -16.74 3.31
N LEU A 129 3.84 -16.23 3.97
CA LEU A 129 3.79 -16.11 5.42
C LEU A 129 3.75 -17.50 6.06
N THR A 130 4.59 -17.71 7.07
CA THR A 130 4.70 -18.98 7.79
C THR A 130 3.50 -19.20 8.71
N LEU A 131 3.34 -20.44 9.21
CA LEU A 131 2.31 -20.74 10.21
C LEU A 131 2.50 -19.96 11.51
N GLU A 132 3.74 -19.64 11.87
CA GLU A 132 4.05 -18.80 13.03
C GLU A 132 3.60 -17.35 12.79
N ASP A 133 3.87 -16.81 11.60
CA ASP A 133 3.43 -15.46 11.22
C ASP A 133 1.90 -15.33 11.31
N GLN A 134 1.16 -16.37 10.92
CA GLN A 134 -0.31 -16.40 10.97
C GLN A 134 -0.88 -16.41 12.40
N THR A 135 -0.06 -16.71 13.42
CA THR A 135 -0.49 -16.60 14.83
C THR A 135 -0.39 -15.18 15.37
N LYS A 136 0.28 -14.27 14.64
CA LYS A 136 0.45 -12.87 15.04
C LYS A 136 -0.81 -12.07 14.73
N MET A 137 -0.96 -10.96 15.46
CA MET A 137 -2.05 -10.02 15.31
C MET A 137 -1.50 -8.70 14.76
N VAL A 138 -2.23 -8.11 13.83
CA VAL A 138 -1.91 -6.81 13.23
C VAL A 138 -2.75 -5.76 13.92
N SER A 139 -2.12 -4.69 14.41
CA SER A 139 -2.82 -3.54 14.95
C SER A 139 -3.19 -2.60 13.82
N VAL A 140 -4.43 -2.14 13.81
CA VAL A 140 -4.91 -1.12 12.87
C VAL A 140 -5.57 -0.02 13.68
N SER A 141 -4.99 1.18 13.63
CA SER A 141 -5.55 2.38 14.26
C SER A 141 -6.22 3.25 13.20
N VAL A 142 -7.43 3.72 13.51
CA VAL A 142 -8.22 4.54 12.58
C VAL A 142 -8.59 5.86 13.23
N MET A 143 -8.17 6.95 12.61
CA MET A 143 -8.48 8.30 13.05
C MET A 143 -9.23 9.06 11.95
N GLN A 144 -10.29 9.76 12.32
CA GLN A 144 -11.08 10.56 11.39
C GLN A 144 -11.00 12.02 11.80
N HIS A 145 -10.68 12.89 10.85
CA HIS A 145 -10.69 14.33 11.07
C HIS A 145 -11.98 14.90 10.52
N ILE A 146 -12.63 15.71 11.33
CA ILE A 146 -13.95 16.21 11.03
C ILE A 146 -13.86 17.66 10.53
N ALA A 147 -14.49 17.97 9.40
CA ALA A 147 -14.59 19.35 8.94
C ALA A 147 -15.34 20.19 9.98
N GLN A 148 -14.68 21.18 10.57
CA GLN A 148 -15.36 22.22 11.34
C GLN A 148 -16.30 22.98 10.40
N ARG A 149 -17.57 23.02 10.77
CA ARG A 149 -18.56 23.90 10.14
C ARG A 149 -18.25 25.30 10.66
N TRP A 150 -17.54 26.10 9.88
CA TRP A 150 -17.35 27.52 10.19
C TRP A 150 -18.74 28.15 10.35
N GLU A 151 -19.09 28.56 11.58
CA GLU A 151 -20.17 29.52 11.76
C GLU A 151 -19.70 30.84 11.16
N GLU A 152 -20.54 31.41 10.31
CA GLU A 152 -20.26 32.64 9.56
C GLU A 152 -20.04 33.80 10.55
N GLY A 153 -18.78 34.02 10.95
CA GLY A 153 -18.45 35.03 11.95
C GLY A 153 -16.98 35.20 12.32
N ASP A 154 -16.13 34.17 12.23
CA ASP A 154 -14.75 34.28 12.76
C ASP A 154 -13.65 34.24 11.69
N TYR A 155 -12.94 35.37 11.63
CA TYR A 155 -11.58 35.60 11.12
C TYR A 155 -11.19 35.16 9.69
N ARG A 156 -10.83 36.17 8.88
CA ARG A 156 -9.90 36.02 7.75
C ARG A 156 -8.47 36.07 8.31
N PRO A 157 -7.58 35.10 8.06
CA PRO A 157 -6.18 35.27 8.37
C PRO A 157 -5.49 36.11 7.28
N ASP A 158 -4.70 37.09 7.70
CA ASP A 158 -3.72 37.76 6.86
C ASP A 158 -2.67 36.75 6.34
N TYR A 159 -2.25 36.99 5.11
CA TYR A 159 -1.43 36.17 4.23
C TYR A 159 0.07 36.14 4.60
N GLU A 160 0.40 36.10 5.90
CA GLU A 160 1.79 36.20 6.39
C GLU A 160 2.14 35.19 7.50
N ILE A 161 1.80 33.90 7.39
CA ILE A 161 2.52 32.85 8.16
C ILE A 161 2.65 31.57 7.32
N MET A 162 3.60 31.56 6.38
CA MET A 162 4.19 30.32 5.85
C MET A 162 5.53 30.12 6.55
N GLN A 163 5.56 29.46 7.72
CA GLN A 163 6.84 28.94 8.24
C GLN A 163 6.79 27.83 9.31
N ASP A 164 5.63 27.46 9.87
CA ASP A 164 5.57 26.35 10.84
C ASP A 164 4.68 25.21 10.34
N PHE A 165 5.29 24.16 9.80
CA PHE A 165 4.65 22.91 9.37
C PHE A 165 3.94 22.16 10.52
N GLU A 166 4.21 22.52 11.78
CA GLU A 166 3.57 21.91 12.96
C GLU A 166 2.18 22.50 13.27
N ARG A 167 1.79 23.64 12.66
CA ARG A 167 0.44 24.21 12.81
C ARG A 167 -0.58 23.70 11.79
N GLU A 168 -0.19 22.81 10.88
CA GLU A 168 -1.13 22.22 9.92
C GLU A 168 -2.11 21.23 10.58
N LEU A 169 -1.76 20.67 11.75
CA LEU A 169 -2.64 19.80 12.52
C LEU A 169 -3.81 20.54 13.21
N ASP A 170 -3.69 21.85 13.43
CA ASP A 170 -4.80 22.69 13.94
C ASP A 170 -5.72 23.21 12.81
N TYR A 171 -5.35 22.99 11.55
CA TYR A 171 -6.15 23.42 10.38
C TYR A 171 -7.17 22.37 9.92
N PHE A 172 -6.96 21.10 10.29
CA PHE A 172 -7.94 20.04 10.13
C PHE A 172 -8.78 19.99 11.41
N GLY A 173 -10.09 20.22 11.30
CA GLY A 173 -10.97 20.28 12.46
C GLY A 173 -10.92 19.03 13.36
N ASN A 174 -11.51 19.15 14.54
CA ASN A 174 -11.56 18.13 15.61
C ASN A 174 -11.33 16.69 15.12
N ALA A 175 -10.17 16.11 15.47
CA ALA A 175 -9.88 14.70 15.26
C ALA A 175 -10.67 13.83 16.25
N THR A 176 -11.10 12.66 15.79
CA THR A 176 -11.69 11.65 16.67
C THR A 176 -10.60 10.92 17.43
N GLU A 177 -10.93 10.37 18.61
CA GLU A 177 -10.07 9.39 19.27
C GLU A 177 -9.75 8.22 18.33
N PRO A 178 -8.50 7.76 18.26
CA PRO A 178 -8.12 6.64 17.42
C PRO A 178 -8.90 5.38 17.80
N THR A 179 -9.51 4.75 16.80
CA THR A 179 -10.20 3.47 16.96
C THR A 179 -9.23 2.34 16.66
N GLU A 180 -8.82 1.63 17.71
CA GLU A 180 -7.91 0.48 17.60
C GLU A 180 -8.66 -0.80 17.24
N MET A 181 -8.12 -1.52 16.26
CA MET A 181 -8.60 -2.83 15.80
C MET A 181 -7.44 -3.80 15.73
N GLN A 182 -7.73 -5.09 15.95
CA GLN A 182 -6.74 -6.15 15.78
C GLN A 182 -7.26 -7.25 14.87
N PHE A 183 -6.40 -7.69 13.95
CA PHE A 183 -6.76 -8.70 12.97
C PHE A 183 -5.75 -9.86 12.96
N PRO A 184 -6.21 -11.12 12.90
CA PRO A 184 -5.33 -12.26 12.64
C PRO A 184 -4.83 -12.19 11.19
N ILE A 185 -3.62 -12.68 10.95
CA ILE A 185 -3.01 -12.67 9.62
C ILE A 185 -3.42 -13.91 8.83
N PRO A 186 -4.15 -13.77 7.71
CA PRO A 186 -4.50 -14.92 6.88
C PRO A 186 -3.29 -15.47 6.11
N ALA A 187 -3.40 -16.69 5.60
CA ALA A 187 -2.32 -17.35 4.85
C ALA A 187 -1.90 -16.59 3.57
N ASP A 188 -2.85 -15.90 2.92
CA ASP A 188 -2.57 -15.04 1.77
C ASP A 188 -2.11 -13.63 2.16
N GLY A 189 -2.09 -13.31 3.45
CA GLY A 189 -1.70 -12.01 3.99
C GLY A 189 -2.65 -10.87 3.63
N VAL A 190 -3.89 -11.14 3.20
CA VAL A 190 -4.86 -10.11 2.78
C VAL A 190 -5.95 -9.95 3.84
N ILE A 191 -5.98 -8.81 4.50
CA ILE A 191 -6.98 -8.47 5.52
C ILE A 191 -7.97 -7.45 4.94
N PRO A 192 -9.28 -7.77 4.84
CA PRO A 192 -10.28 -6.80 4.41
C PRO A 192 -10.56 -5.80 5.52
N LEU A 193 -10.48 -4.51 5.19
CA LEU A 193 -10.82 -3.41 6.10
C LEU A 193 -12.20 -2.86 5.75
N HIS A 194 -13.06 -2.74 6.76
CA HIS A 194 -14.39 -2.15 6.67
C HIS A 194 -14.54 -1.09 7.75
N ILE A 195 -14.46 0.19 7.37
CA ILE A 195 -14.44 1.32 8.29
C ILE A 195 -15.68 2.17 8.07
N LYS A 196 -16.45 2.41 9.14
CA LYS A 196 -17.60 3.32 9.10
C LYS A 196 -17.10 4.76 9.19
N THR A 197 -17.41 5.56 8.17
CA THR A 197 -17.06 6.99 8.16
C THR A 197 -18.19 7.84 8.72
N PHE A 198 -17.87 8.94 9.40
CA PHE A 198 -18.86 9.91 9.85
C PHE A 198 -19.35 10.79 8.69
N GLU A 199 -20.50 11.44 8.87
CA GLU A 199 -21.15 12.31 7.86
C GLU A 199 -20.29 13.52 7.48
N ASN A 200 -19.43 13.96 8.39
CA ASN A 200 -18.59 15.15 8.28
C ASN A 200 -17.09 14.83 8.26
N THR A 201 -16.70 13.57 8.06
CA THR A 201 -15.31 13.17 7.88
C THR A 201 -14.69 13.90 6.69
N GLN A 202 -13.65 14.67 6.96
CA GLN A 202 -12.84 15.39 5.97
C GLN A 202 -11.61 14.60 5.57
N SER A 203 -10.95 13.97 6.53
CA SER A 203 -9.87 13.02 6.25
C SER A 203 -9.95 11.78 7.12
N LEU A 204 -9.38 10.70 6.61
CA LEU A 204 -9.32 9.39 7.22
C LEU A 204 -7.87 8.94 7.22
N ASP A 205 -7.32 8.77 8.42
CA ASP A 205 -5.99 8.20 8.65
C ASP A 205 -6.15 6.78 9.14
N ILE A 206 -5.44 5.86 8.50
CA ILE A 206 -5.41 4.45 8.82
C ILE A 206 -3.96 4.05 8.99
N GLU A 207 -3.59 3.68 10.20
CA GLU A 207 -2.27 3.19 10.55
C GLU A 207 -2.34 1.69 10.76
N ALA A 208 -1.40 0.95 10.17
CA ALA A 208 -1.29 -0.48 10.35
C ALA A 208 0.12 -0.83 10.83
N SER A 209 0.21 -1.65 11.86
CA SER A 209 1.49 -2.07 12.43
C SER A 209 1.53 -3.55 12.81
N ILE A 210 2.70 -4.14 12.63
CA ILE A 210 3.05 -5.47 13.11
C ILE A 210 4.53 -5.48 13.49
N GLU A 211 4.82 -5.74 14.76
CA GLU A 211 6.18 -5.74 15.30
C GLU A 211 6.95 -4.45 14.97
N ASP A 212 7.95 -4.55 14.10
CA ASP A 212 8.85 -3.49 13.63
C ASP A 212 8.41 -2.85 12.30
N SER A 213 7.26 -3.29 11.78
CA SER A 213 6.74 -2.88 10.48
C SER A 213 5.54 -1.95 10.68
N PHE A 214 5.52 -0.81 9.98
CA PHE A 214 4.48 0.21 10.09
C PHE A 214 4.16 0.81 8.72
N GLU A 215 2.88 1.05 8.45
CA GLU A 215 2.43 1.79 7.27
C GLU A 215 1.21 2.65 7.58
N MET A 216 1.12 3.82 6.97
CA MET A 216 0.04 4.78 7.15
C MET A 216 -0.59 5.15 5.81
N LEU A 217 -1.93 5.14 5.77
CA LEU A 217 -2.75 5.61 4.68
C LEU A 217 -3.56 6.82 5.14
N THR A 218 -3.35 7.96 4.48
CA THR A 218 -4.14 9.18 4.66
C THR A 218 -4.98 9.45 3.42
N LEU A 219 -6.28 9.69 3.63
CA LEU A 219 -7.24 10.00 2.59
C LEU A 219 -7.97 11.28 2.90
N HIS A 220 -8.12 12.14 1.89
CA HIS A 220 -8.90 13.37 2.00
C HIS A 220 -10.18 13.28 1.17
N SER A 221 -11.26 13.80 1.73
CA SER A 221 -12.52 14.02 1.05
C SER A 221 -12.37 15.21 0.11
N ASN A 222 -11.98 14.92 -1.13
CA ASN A 222 -11.77 15.93 -2.17
C ASN A 222 -13.08 16.42 -2.81
N TYR A 223 -14.22 15.82 -2.44
CA TYR A 223 -15.53 16.18 -2.97
C TYR A 223 -16.58 16.17 -1.87
N ARG A 224 -17.24 17.32 -1.68
CA ARG A 224 -18.38 17.44 -0.79
C ARG A 224 -19.63 17.75 -1.59
N SER A 225 -20.59 16.83 -1.54
CA SER A 225 -21.90 17.08 -2.14
C SER A 225 -22.63 18.18 -1.35
N PRO A 226 -23.18 19.23 -1.98
CA PRO A 226 -23.95 20.26 -1.27
C PRO A 226 -25.16 19.69 -0.51
N SER A 227 -25.76 18.62 -1.03
CA SER A 227 -26.87 17.90 -0.37
C SER A 227 -26.39 16.80 0.58
N GLN A 228 -25.07 16.65 0.77
CA GLN A 228 -24.45 15.56 1.53
C GLN A 228 -24.85 14.15 1.04
N SER A 229 -25.27 14.05 -0.23
CA SER A 229 -25.67 12.78 -0.84
C SER A 229 -24.49 12.16 -1.58
N TYR A 230 -24.14 10.93 -1.22
CA TYR A 230 -23.04 10.16 -1.78
C TYR A 230 -23.51 8.79 -2.25
N LEU A 231 -22.88 8.33 -3.32
CA LEU A 231 -23.10 7.02 -3.91
C LEU A 231 -21.75 6.40 -4.27
N GLN A 232 -21.62 5.10 -4.04
CA GLN A 232 -20.44 4.33 -4.36
C GLN A 232 -20.82 3.05 -5.09
N ILE A 233 -20.05 2.71 -6.12
CA ILE A 233 -20.10 1.38 -6.75
C ILE A 233 -18.99 0.55 -6.11
N GLN A 234 -19.35 -0.56 -5.50
CA GLN A 234 -18.38 -1.47 -4.90
C GLN A 234 -17.65 -2.24 -6.02
N ARG A 235 -16.35 -2.47 -5.83
CA ARG A 235 -15.58 -3.29 -6.78
C ARG A 235 -16.14 -4.72 -6.82
N PRO A 236 -16.36 -5.30 -8.02
CA PRO A 236 -16.77 -6.69 -8.14
C PRO A 236 -15.78 -7.63 -7.44
N THR A 237 -16.30 -8.66 -6.78
CA THR A 237 -15.46 -9.68 -6.13
C THR A 237 -14.76 -10.59 -7.13
N THR A 238 -15.34 -10.74 -8.34
CA THR A 238 -14.77 -11.54 -9.42
C THR A 238 -14.39 -10.67 -10.60
N PRO A 239 -13.26 -10.95 -11.27
CA PRO A 239 -12.90 -10.31 -12.54
C PRO A 239 -14.03 -10.44 -13.56
N ALA A 240 -14.24 -9.40 -14.37
CA ALA A 240 -15.23 -9.43 -15.43
C ALA A 240 -14.81 -10.45 -16.51
N GLN A 241 -15.78 -11.25 -16.99
CA GLN A 241 -15.55 -12.23 -18.05
C GLN A 241 -16.41 -11.89 -19.26
N VAL A 242 -15.82 -11.98 -20.45
CA VAL A 242 -16.52 -11.68 -21.70
C VAL A 242 -17.69 -12.64 -21.89
N GLY A 243 -18.87 -12.09 -22.19
CA GLY A 243 -20.08 -12.87 -22.42
C GLY A 243 -20.85 -13.26 -21.15
N LEU A 244 -20.33 -12.94 -19.95
CA LEU A 244 -21.03 -13.15 -18.69
C LEU A 244 -21.55 -11.83 -18.09
N PRO A 245 -22.70 -11.85 -17.41
CA PRO A 245 -23.21 -10.67 -16.72
C PRO A 245 -22.29 -10.29 -15.55
N LEU A 246 -21.94 -9.01 -15.45
CA LEU A 246 -21.20 -8.45 -14.33
C LEU A 246 -22.17 -7.88 -13.29
N LEU A 247 -22.17 -8.43 -12.08
CA LEU A 247 -22.98 -7.90 -10.98
C LEU A 247 -22.24 -6.74 -10.30
N LEU A 248 -22.88 -5.57 -10.27
CA LEU A 248 -22.37 -4.39 -9.57
C LEU A 248 -23.23 -4.13 -8.33
N SER A 249 -22.57 -3.91 -7.19
CA SER A 249 -23.23 -3.51 -5.95
C SER A 249 -23.10 -2.00 -5.78
N ILE A 250 -24.22 -1.34 -5.48
CA ILE A 250 -24.30 0.12 -5.29
C ILE A 250 -24.67 0.39 -3.84
N GLU A 251 -23.92 1.28 -3.20
CA GLU A 251 -24.16 1.76 -1.85
C GLU A 251 -24.44 3.27 -1.90
N SER A 252 -25.50 3.72 -1.24
CA SER A 252 -25.86 5.14 -1.15
C SER A 252 -26.29 5.47 0.27
N ASN A 253 -26.04 6.72 0.68
CA ASN A 253 -26.50 7.25 1.96
C ASN A 253 -27.86 7.98 1.83
N PHE A 254 -28.51 7.85 0.67
CA PHE A 254 -29.77 8.49 0.35
C PHE A 254 -30.66 7.50 -0.41
N GLU A 255 -31.98 7.73 -0.32
CA GLU A 255 -32.97 6.98 -1.08
C GLU A 255 -33.01 7.49 -2.52
N ALA A 256 -32.80 6.60 -3.48
CA ALA A 256 -32.89 6.90 -4.90
C ALA A 256 -33.96 6.03 -5.56
N LEU A 257 -34.84 6.65 -6.35
CA LEU A 257 -35.87 5.92 -7.10
C LEU A 257 -35.32 5.26 -8.37
N GLN A 258 -34.26 5.84 -8.94
CA GLN A 258 -33.66 5.41 -10.20
C GLN A 258 -32.16 5.74 -10.23
N PHE A 259 -31.37 4.85 -10.82
CA PHE A 259 -29.95 5.07 -11.09
C PHE A 259 -29.69 5.14 -12.60
N PHE A 260 -28.79 6.04 -13.00
CA PHE A 260 -28.34 6.20 -14.37
C PHE A 260 -26.85 5.89 -14.44
N TYR A 261 -26.44 5.01 -15.35
CA TYR A 261 -25.04 4.66 -15.55
C TYR A 261 -24.59 4.87 -17.00
N THR A 262 -23.30 5.10 -17.17
CA THR A 262 -22.64 5.18 -18.48
C THR A 262 -21.44 4.25 -18.43
N VAL A 263 -21.35 3.33 -19.39
CA VAL A 263 -20.18 2.46 -19.56
C VAL A 263 -19.25 3.11 -20.55
N ARG A 264 -17.96 3.25 -20.20
CA ARG A 264 -16.92 3.73 -21.10
C ARG A 264 -15.95 2.59 -21.37
N ASN A 265 -15.50 2.48 -22.62
CA ASN A 265 -14.39 1.61 -23.01
C ASN A 265 -13.21 2.52 -23.40
N PRO A 266 -12.00 2.35 -22.83
CA PRO A 266 -10.80 3.08 -23.26
C PRO A 266 -10.49 2.79 -24.75
N PRO A 267 -9.80 3.69 -25.48
CA PRO A 267 -10.38 4.31 -26.66
C PRO A 267 -10.18 3.50 -27.94
N THR A 268 -11.28 3.09 -28.56
CA THR A 268 -11.43 3.19 -30.04
C THR A 268 -12.83 3.61 -30.48
N HIS A 269 -13.90 3.28 -29.76
CA HIS A 269 -15.25 3.79 -30.06
C HIS A 269 -16.11 3.89 -28.78
N SER A 270 -16.50 5.11 -28.38
CA SER A 270 -17.40 5.33 -27.24
C SER A 270 -18.84 4.97 -27.64
N THR A 271 -19.32 3.81 -27.20
CA THR A 271 -20.75 3.47 -27.27
C THR A 271 -21.39 3.85 -25.94
N SER A 272 -22.07 5.00 -25.88
CA SER A 272 -22.85 5.41 -24.71
C SER A 272 -24.24 4.77 -24.79
N SER A 273 -24.48 3.75 -23.97
CA SER A 273 -25.80 3.10 -23.85
C SER A 273 -26.47 3.56 -22.55
N LEU A 274 -27.70 4.09 -22.65
CA LEU A 274 -28.56 4.36 -21.50
C LEU A 274 -29.34 3.09 -21.16
N ILE A 275 -29.14 2.55 -19.96
CA ILE A 275 -29.93 1.43 -19.45
C ILE A 275 -30.54 1.87 -18.11
N ARG A 276 -31.86 1.70 -17.98
CA ARG A 276 -32.60 1.96 -16.75
C ARG A 276 -32.54 0.72 -15.86
N VAL A 277 -32.11 0.88 -14.62
CA VAL A 277 -32.20 -0.19 -13.61
C VAL A 277 -33.41 0.09 -12.73
N PHE A 278 -34.31 -0.88 -12.63
CA PHE A 278 -35.36 -0.92 -11.62
C PHE A 278 -34.88 -1.76 -10.45
N ASP A 279 -35.03 -1.27 -9.23
CA ASP A 279 -34.86 -2.12 -8.05
C ASP A 279 -35.95 -3.20 -8.03
N SER A 280 -35.53 -4.45 -7.80
CA SER A 280 -36.41 -5.59 -7.58
C SER A 280 -36.51 -5.91 -6.09
N GLN A 281 -36.90 -4.94 -5.26
CA GLN A 281 -37.36 -5.17 -3.89
C GLN A 281 -38.56 -4.27 -3.52
N LEU A 282 -39.58 -4.23 -4.37
CA LEU A 282 -40.93 -3.81 -3.94
C LEU A 282 -41.88 -5.00 -4.03
N LYS A 283 -41.89 -5.80 -2.96
CA LYS A 283 -42.93 -6.79 -2.72
C LYS A 283 -44.20 -6.04 -2.31
N GLY A 284 -45.16 -5.98 -3.22
CA GLY A 284 -46.58 -5.78 -2.90
C GLY A 284 -47.11 -4.35 -2.99
N SER A 285 -47.69 -4.00 -4.13
CA SER A 285 -49.10 -3.61 -4.28
C SER A 285 -49.29 -2.99 -5.66
N GLY A 286 -50.31 -3.45 -6.38
CA GLY A 286 -50.58 -3.00 -7.74
C GLY A 286 -50.94 -1.51 -7.75
N PHE A 287 -50.16 -0.72 -8.46
CA PHE A 287 -50.55 0.60 -8.92
C PHE A 287 -50.06 0.81 -10.35
N GLU A 288 -51.02 1.09 -11.22
CA GLU A 288 -50.86 1.43 -12.63
C GLU A 288 -50.25 2.84 -12.76
N PRO A 289 -49.30 3.10 -13.68
CA PRO A 289 -48.52 4.34 -13.65
C PRO A 289 -49.31 5.49 -14.28
N GLN A 290 -49.62 6.50 -13.48
CA GLN A 290 -49.85 7.86 -13.97
C GLN A 290 -48.53 8.64 -13.90
N CYS A 291 -48.11 9.22 -15.02
CA CYS A 291 -46.96 10.11 -15.09
C CYS A 291 -47.20 11.40 -14.27
N PRO A 292 -46.36 11.75 -13.28
CA PRO A 292 -46.27 13.12 -12.80
C PRO A 292 -45.28 13.91 -13.67
N GLN A 293 -45.63 15.17 -13.93
CA GLN A 293 -44.76 16.15 -14.58
C GLN A 293 -43.51 16.47 -13.73
N PRO A 294 -42.39 16.88 -14.35
CA PRO A 294 -41.12 16.99 -13.66
C PRO A 294 -41.10 18.20 -12.72
N SER A 295 -41.06 17.96 -11.42
CA SER A 295 -40.48 18.89 -10.47
C SER A 295 -39.03 18.47 -10.20
N LEU A 296 -38.16 19.48 -10.16
CA LEU A 296 -36.70 19.45 -10.00
C LEU A 296 -36.18 18.23 -9.22
N SER A 297 -35.83 17.17 -9.94
CA SER A 297 -35.15 15.99 -9.40
C SER A 297 -33.67 16.15 -9.67
N THR A 298 -32.87 16.08 -8.61
CA THR A 298 -31.40 16.11 -8.64
C THR A 298 -30.86 15.07 -9.64
N TYR A 299 -30.24 15.55 -10.71
CA TYR A 299 -29.53 14.72 -11.68
C TYR A 299 -28.15 14.40 -11.13
N LEU A 300 -27.83 13.11 -10.94
CA LEU A 300 -26.49 12.65 -10.59
C LEU A 300 -25.91 11.87 -11.77
N PHE A 301 -24.85 12.40 -12.35
CA PHE A 301 -24.10 11.77 -13.42
C PHE A 301 -22.97 10.93 -12.81
N LEU A 302 -22.90 9.64 -13.16
CA LEU A 302 -21.77 8.79 -12.84
C LEU A 302 -20.61 9.10 -13.80
N TYR A 303 -19.47 9.53 -13.26
CA TYR A 303 -18.21 9.59 -13.98
C TYR A 303 -17.28 8.47 -13.49
N ASP A 304 -16.73 7.75 -14.46
CA ASP A 304 -15.71 6.69 -14.40
C ASP A 304 -16.03 5.38 -13.66
N VAL A 305 -16.18 4.34 -14.48
CA VAL A 305 -15.87 2.95 -14.12
C VAL A 305 -14.82 2.50 -15.13
N ASP A 306 -13.54 2.60 -14.77
CA ASP A 306 -12.47 1.94 -15.53
C ASP A 306 -12.54 0.43 -15.23
N LEU A 307 -13.09 -0.33 -16.18
CA LEU A 307 -13.02 -1.78 -16.18
C LEU A 307 -11.78 -2.18 -16.96
N ASP A 308 -10.71 -2.53 -16.24
CA ASP A 308 -9.52 -3.14 -16.82
C ASP A 308 -9.88 -4.58 -17.22
N LEU A 309 -10.23 -4.76 -18.50
CA LEU A 309 -10.52 -6.06 -19.08
C LEU A 309 -9.19 -6.73 -19.42
N ASP A 310 -8.96 -7.89 -18.81
CA ASP A 310 -7.78 -8.74 -19.05
C ASP A 310 -7.63 -9.01 -20.56
N LYS A 311 -6.55 -8.46 -21.13
CA LYS A 311 -6.16 -8.63 -22.54
C LYS A 311 -5.38 -9.92 -22.76
N SER A 312 -5.85 -11.02 -22.19
CA SER A 312 -5.37 -12.34 -22.53
C SER A 312 -6.51 -13.15 -23.14
N ILE A 313 -6.24 -13.79 -24.27
CA ILE A 313 -7.17 -14.54 -25.15
C ILE A 313 -7.73 -13.67 -26.30
N CYS A 314 -6.86 -13.37 -27.26
CA CYS A 314 -7.19 -13.46 -28.68
C CYS A 314 -6.48 -14.69 -29.25
#